data_AF-A0A4U5PXC0-F1
#
_entry.id   AF-A0A4U5PXC0-F1
#
_cell.length_a   1.000
_cell.length_b   1.000
_cell.length_c   1.000
_cell.angle_alpha   90.00
_cell.angle_beta   90.00
_cell.angle_gamma   90.00
#
_symmetry.space_group_name_H-M   'P 1'
#
loop_
_entity.id
_entity.type
_entity.pdbx_description
1 polymer ?
#
loop_
_entity_poly.entity_id
_entity_poly.type
_entity_poly.pdbx_seq_one_letter_code
_entity_poly.pdbx_strand_id
1 'polypeptide(L)'
;MSNSDEPPPPQPQPPPPRPQRARTVLIRSFPGIVVRPVAGDPYNRHRDPTAHYLSLKANVDLLNLIQIGLTIADEDGNLPDLGFKDLCFIWEFNFRDFDVAHDAHAHGSVELLRRQGIDFEENRELGIDSVKFAELMMSSGLVLNQSVSWVTFHCAYDFGYLVKCLTHKVLPEGLNELLELVRVFFWR
;
A
#
# COMPACT_ATOMS: atom_id res chain seq x y z
N MET A 1 -1.92 65.74 -37.51
CA MET A 1 -2.61 64.43 -37.53
C MET A 1 -1.68 63.44 -36.86
N SER A 2 -1.88 63.18 -35.57
CA SER A 2 -1.04 62.26 -34.78
C SER A 2 -1.79 60.94 -34.70
N ASN A 3 -1.28 59.89 -35.36
CA ASN A 3 -1.77 58.53 -35.16
C ASN A 3 -1.07 57.97 -33.92
N SER A 4 -1.88 57.58 -32.93
CA SER A 4 -1.46 56.88 -31.74
C SER A 4 -1.30 55.40 -32.08
N ASP A 5 -0.04 54.92 -32.13
CA ASP A 5 0.28 53.49 -32.12
C ASP A 5 0.15 52.99 -30.68
N GLU A 6 -1.04 52.51 -30.33
CA GLU A 6 -1.25 51.80 -29.06
C GLU A 6 -0.96 50.30 -29.28
N PRO A 7 -0.07 49.68 -28.47
CA PRO A 7 0.27 48.28 -28.65
C PRO A 7 -0.92 47.38 -28.33
N PRO A 8 -1.02 46.21 -29.00
CA PRO A 8 -2.12 45.29 -28.78
C PRO A 8 -2.16 44.79 -27.33
N PRO A 9 -3.36 44.53 -26.80
CA PRO A 9 -3.51 44.07 -25.42
C PRO A 9 -2.80 42.72 -25.21
N PRO A 10 -2.24 42.49 -24.02
CA PRO A 10 -1.57 41.24 -23.69
C PRO A 10 -2.55 40.08 -23.80
N GLN A 11 -2.11 39.00 -24.45
CA GLN A 11 -2.89 37.77 -24.55
C GLN A 11 -3.11 37.17 -23.14
N PRO A 12 -4.30 36.59 -22.88
CA PRO A 12 -4.57 35.95 -21.59
C PRO A 12 -3.55 34.84 -21.37
N GLN A 13 -2.85 34.90 -20.23
CA GLN A 13 -1.96 33.84 -19.81
C GLN A 13 -2.78 32.56 -19.62
N PRO A 14 -2.25 31.38 -20.03
CA PRO A 14 -2.91 30.12 -19.76
C PRO A 14 -3.12 29.99 -18.24
N PRO A 15 -4.26 29.43 -17.81
CA PRO A 15 -4.51 29.23 -16.40
C PRO A 15 -3.37 28.40 -15.79
N PRO A 16 -2.97 28.68 -14.54
CA PRO A 16 -1.98 27.85 -13.87
C PRO A 16 -2.47 26.38 -13.88
N PRO A 17 -1.56 25.40 -14.02
CA PRO A 17 -1.95 24.00 -13.95
C PRO A 17 -2.74 23.79 -12.66
N ARG A 18 -3.96 23.25 -12.80
CA ARG A 18 -4.76 22.86 -11.64
C ARG A 18 -3.88 21.97 -10.76
N PRO A 19 -3.87 22.13 -9.43
CA PRO A 19 -3.22 21.18 -8.57
C PRO A 19 -3.80 19.81 -8.93
N GLN A 20 -2.97 18.90 -9.44
CA GLN A 20 -3.35 17.51 -9.64
C GLN A 20 -3.70 16.96 -8.26
N ARG A 21 -4.98 17.03 -7.90
CA ARG A 21 -5.50 16.43 -6.69
C ARG A 21 -5.84 14.96 -6.99
N ALA A 22 -5.90 14.18 -5.92
CA ALA A 22 -6.21 12.76 -5.86
C ALA A 22 -5.36 11.83 -6.75
N ARG A 23 -4.22 11.39 -6.18
CA ARG A 23 -3.56 10.15 -6.61
C ARG A 23 -4.29 8.98 -5.98
N THR A 24 -4.90 8.12 -6.78
CA THR A 24 -5.50 6.86 -6.30
C THR A 24 -4.42 5.81 -6.15
N VAL A 25 -4.29 5.21 -4.96
CA VAL A 25 -3.36 4.10 -4.71
C VAL A 25 -4.10 2.81 -4.41
N LEU A 26 -3.89 1.76 -5.22
CA LEU A 26 -4.36 0.39 -4.98
C LEU A 26 -3.26 -0.47 -4.36
N ILE A 27 -3.58 -1.19 -3.28
CA ILE A 27 -2.67 -2.12 -2.59
C ILE A 27 -3.16 -3.55 -2.76
N ARG A 28 -2.23 -4.47 -3.01
CA ARG A 28 -2.42 -5.91 -2.78
C ARG A 28 -1.19 -6.45 -2.05
N SER A 29 -1.41 -7.10 -0.91
CA SER A 29 -0.42 -7.93 -0.23
C SER A 29 -1.00 -9.30 0.12
N PHE A 30 -0.17 -10.35 0.09
CA PHE A 30 -0.63 -11.70 0.44
C PHE A 30 0.45 -12.53 1.14
N PRO A 31 0.38 -12.64 2.48
CA PRO A 31 1.21 -13.57 3.25
C PRO A 31 0.44 -14.82 3.73
N GLY A 32 -0.85 -14.91 3.44
CA GLY A 32 -1.71 -15.99 3.93
C GLY A 32 -2.11 -15.85 5.41
N ILE A 33 -2.74 -16.90 5.96
CA ILE A 33 -3.21 -16.96 7.36
C ILE A 33 -2.64 -18.23 8.01
N VAL A 34 -1.86 -18.06 9.08
CA VAL A 34 -1.23 -19.14 9.86
C VAL A 34 -1.95 -19.33 11.20
N VAL A 35 -2.22 -18.24 11.92
CA VAL A 35 -2.97 -18.29 13.16
C VAL A 35 -4.45 -18.31 12.82
N ARG A 36 -5.11 -19.44 13.08
CA ARG A 36 -6.56 -19.61 12.92
C ARG A 36 -7.23 -19.58 14.30
N PRO A 37 -8.37 -18.89 14.44
CA PRO A 37 -9.15 -19.00 15.67
C PRO A 37 -9.62 -20.44 15.87
N VAL A 38 -9.69 -20.88 17.12
CA VAL A 38 -9.98 -22.27 17.50
C VAL A 38 -11.38 -22.68 16.98
N ALA A 39 -11.47 -23.87 16.37
CA ALA A 39 -12.74 -24.41 15.88
C ALA A 39 -13.70 -24.64 17.05
N GLY A 40 -14.86 -23.97 17.03
CA GLY A 40 -15.88 -24.07 18.08
C GLY A 40 -15.87 -22.90 19.08
N ASP A 41 -14.96 -21.94 18.95
CA ASP A 41 -14.96 -20.73 19.78
C ASP A 41 -16.21 -19.87 19.45
N PRO A 42 -17.07 -19.54 20.43
CA PRO A 42 -18.24 -18.69 20.22
C PRO A 42 -17.88 -17.30 19.68
N TYR A 43 -16.66 -16.79 19.88
CA TYR A 43 -16.21 -15.53 19.27
C TYR A 43 -16.07 -15.61 17.74
N ASN A 44 -15.93 -16.82 17.18
CA ASN A 44 -15.83 -17.06 15.74
C ASN A 44 -17.22 -17.10 15.05
N ARG A 45 -18.30 -17.22 15.83
CA ARG A 45 -19.69 -17.14 15.35
C ARG A 45 -20.21 -15.71 15.30
N HIS A 46 -19.50 -14.77 15.90
CA HIS A 46 -19.93 -13.39 16.00
C HIS A 46 -19.07 -12.50 15.11
N ARG A 47 -19.77 -11.62 14.39
CA ARG A 47 -19.30 -10.48 13.61
C ARG A 47 -18.49 -9.45 14.44
N ASP A 48 -17.85 -9.85 15.54
CA ASP A 48 -17.13 -8.95 16.44
C ASP A 48 -15.86 -8.43 15.76
N PRO A 49 -15.79 -7.12 15.46
CA PRO A 49 -14.62 -6.51 14.84
C PRO A 49 -13.36 -6.67 15.70
N THR A 50 -13.52 -6.76 17.03
CA THR A 50 -12.39 -6.88 17.96
C THR A 50 -11.74 -8.26 17.85
N ALA A 51 -12.52 -9.34 17.90
CA ALA A 51 -12.02 -10.70 17.68
C ALA A 51 -11.33 -10.86 16.31
N HIS A 52 -11.92 -10.28 15.25
CA HIS A 52 -11.29 -10.26 13.92
C HIS A 52 -9.96 -9.52 13.92
N TYR A 53 -9.88 -8.36 14.59
CA TYR A 53 -8.65 -7.60 14.72
C TYR A 53 -7.56 -8.37 15.46
N LEU A 54 -7.89 -9.04 16.57
CA LEU A 54 -6.91 -9.85 17.32
C LEU A 54 -6.33 -10.99 16.46
N SER A 55 -7.18 -11.64 15.66
CA SER A 55 -6.71 -12.64 14.69
C SER A 55 -5.81 -12.03 13.61
N LEU A 56 -6.15 -10.85 13.09
CA LEU A 56 -5.32 -10.14 12.12
C LEU A 56 -3.98 -9.75 12.73
N LYS A 57 -3.98 -9.14 13.92
CA LYS A 57 -2.77 -8.74 14.66
C LYS A 57 -1.84 -9.92 14.87
N ALA A 58 -2.35 -11.05 15.35
CA ALA A 58 -1.55 -12.25 15.58
C ALA A 58 -0.88 -12.75 14.29
N ASN A 59 -1.55 -12.68 13.14
CA ASN A 59 -0.97 -13.04 11.86
C ASN A 59 0.02 -11.99 11.36
N VAL A 60 -0.33 -10.71 11.37
CA VAL A 60 0.52 -9.63 10.84
C VAL A 60 1.81 -9.51 11.65
N ASP A 61 1.75 -9.62 12.97
CA ASP A 61 2.94 -9.54 13.82
C ASP A 61 3.88 -10.73 13.56
N LEU A 62 3.33 -11.93 13.38
CA LEU A 62 4.09 -13.17 13.19
C LEU A 62 4.69 -13.32 11.77
N LEU A 63 4.01 -12.81 10.75
CA LEU A 63 4.37 -13.07 9.36
C LEU A 63 5.14 -11.91 8.73
N ASN A 64 5.98 -12.25 7.76
CA ASN A 64 6.74 -11.29 6.96
C ASN A 64 5.98 -10.92 5.68
N LEU A 65 6.18 -9.68 5.25
CA LEU A 65 5.73 -9.19 3.94
C LEU A 65 6.53 -9.90 2.85
N ILE A 66 5.83 -10.45 1.86
CA ILE A 66 6.47 -11.09 0.70
C ILE A 66 6.45 -10.13 -0.48
N GLN A 67 5.30 -9.48 -0.71
CA GLN A 67 5.09 -8.61 -1.85
C GLN A 67 4.05 -7.53 -1.54
N ILE A 68 4.24 -6.36 -2.17
CA ILE A 68 3.26 -5.28 -2.23
C ILE A 68 3.13 -4.81 -3.67
N GLY A 69 1.91 -4.85 -4.22
CA GLY A 69 1.57 -4.15 -5.45
C GLY A 69 1.08 -2.73 -5.15
N LEU A 70 1.60 -1.73 -5.86
CA LEU A 70 1.11 -0.35 -5.85
C LEU A 70 0.77 0.09 -7.28
N THR A 71 -0.47 0.57 -7.45
CA THR A 71 -0.89 1.26 -8.67
C THR A 71 -1.20 2.70 -8.33
N ILE A 72 -0.60 3.65 -9.05
CA ILE A 72 -0.90 5.08 -8.92
C ILE A 72 -1.73 5.49 -10.13
N ALA A 73 -2.81 6.24 -9.91
CA ALA A 73 -3.60 6.82 -10.99
C ALA A 73 -4.00 8.27 -10.66
N ASP A 74 -4.25 9.08 -11.68
CA ASP A 74 -4.84 10.41 -11.52
C ASP A 74 -6.38 10.34 -11.31
N GLU A 75 -7.05 11.49 -11.23
CA GLU A 75 -8.50 11.59 -11.00
C GLU A 75 -9.34 10.94 -12.11
N ASP A 76 -8.79 10.86 -13.32
CA ASP A 76 -9.44 10.28 -14.49
C ASP A 76 -9.13 8.78 -14.63
N GLY A 77 -8.30 8.23 -13.75
CA GLY A 77 -7.89 6.82 -13.75
C GLY A 77 -6.72 6.52 -14.70
N ASN A 78 -6.01 7.54 -15.19
CA ASN A 78 -4.85 7.32 -16.05
C ASN A 78 -3.64 6.88 -15.22
N LEU A 79 -2.93 5.88 -15.74
CA LEU A 79 -1.69 5.38 -15.15
C LEU A 79 -0.51 6.28 -15.52
N PRO A 80 0.53 6.34 -14.68
CA PRO A 80 1.73 7.10 -14.96
C PRO A 80 2.46 6.52 -16.17
N ASP A 81 2.88 7.39 -17.08
CA ASP A 81 3.68 7.05 -18.26
C ASP A 81 5.18 7.28 -18.04
N LEU A 82 5.57 7.94 -16.94
CA LEU A 82 6.93 8.31 -16.59
C LEU A 82 7.70 9.01 -17.74
N GLY A 83 6.98 9.69 -18.64
CA GLY A 83 7.54 10.32 -19.84
C GLY A 83 7.80 9.39 -21.03
N PHE A 84 7.40 8.12 -20.95
CA PHE A 84 7.46 7.16 -22.05
C PHE A 84 6.13 7.08 -22.78
N LYS A 85 6.13 7.47 -24.06
CA LYS A 85 4.94 7.41 -24.89
C LYS A 85 4.45 5.96 -25.04
N ASP A 86 3.14 5.76 -24.87
CA ASP A 86 2.44 4.48 -25.02
C ASP A 86 2.80 3.40 -23.96
N LEU A 87 3.41 3.78 -22.84
CA LEU A 87 3.66 2.90 -21.70
C LEU A 87 2.94 3.42 -20.44
N CYS A 88 2.49 2.48 -19.61
CA CYS A 88 1.87 2.74 -18.32
C CYS A 88 2.52 1.85 -17.26
N PHE A 89 2.71 2.38 -16.07
CA PHE A 89 3.44 1.67 -15.01
C PHE A 89 2.55 1.34 -13.81
N ILE A 90 2.70 0.12 -13.34
CA ILE A 90 2.29 -0.35 -12.02
C ILE A 90 3.54 -0.95 -11.36
N TRP A 91 3.62 -0.88 -10.04
CA TRP A 91 4.79 -1.35 -9.31
C TRP A 91 4.44 -2.58 -8.48
N GLU A 92 5.36 -3.52 -8.49
CA GLU A 92 5.32 -4.69 -7.62
C GLU A 92 6.66 -4.75 -6.87
N PHE A 93 6.58 -4.69 -5.56
CA PHE A 93 7.72 -4.69 -4.66
C PHE A 93 7.84 -6.07 -4.03
N ASN A 94 8.92 -6.77 -4.34
CA ASN A 94 9.25 -8.08 -3.77
C ASN A 94 10.23 -7.92 -2.63
N PHE A 95 9.94 -8.49 -1.46
CA PHE A 95 10.73 -8.30 -0.24
C PHE A 95 11.65 -9.48 0.03
N ARG A 96 12.87 -9.17 0.51
CA ARG A 96 13.86 -10.19 0.90
C ARG A 96 13.68 -10.72 2.32
N ASP A 97 12.82 -10.08 3.10
CA ASP A 97 12.63 -10.32 4.53
C ASP A 97 12.03 -11.70 4.83
N PHE A 98 11.38 -12.34 3.86
CA PHE A 98 10.75 -13.65 4.03
C PHE A 98 11.67 -14.80 3.59
N ASP A 99 11.92 -15.74 4.50
CA ASP A 99 12.65 -16.97 4.25
C ASP A 99 11.75 -18.19 4.50
N VAL A 100 11.44 -18.93 3.43
CA VAL A 100 10.60 -20.14 3.50
C VAL A 100 11.16 -21.20 4.45
N ALA A 101 12.48 -21.27 4.64
CA ALA A 101 13.11 -22.28 5.50
C ALA A 101 12.99 -21.96 7.00
N HIS A 102 12.89 -20.68 7.36
CA HIS A 102 13.00 -20.22 8.75
C HIS A 102 11.74 -19.56 9.28
N ASP A 103 10.97 -18.90 8.41
CA ASP A 103 9.83 -18.11 8.82
C ASP A 103 8.54 -18.92 8.93
N ALA A 104 7.70 -18.52 9.88
CA ALA A 104 6.34 -19.04 9.98
C ALA A 104 5.57 -18.71 8.70
N HIS A 105 4.92 -19.72 8.12
CA HIS A 105 4.11 -19.54 6.93
C HIS A 105 3.04 -20.63 6.83
N ALA A 106 2.01 -20.37 6.04
CA ALA A 106 1.01 -21.37 5.69
C ALA A 106 1.51 -22.10 4.43
N HIS A 107 1.77 -23.41 4.54
CA HIS A 107 2.29 -24.21 3.42
C HIS A 107 1.47 -24.04 2.13
N GLY A 108 0.14 -24.11 2.23
CA GLY A 108 -0.75 -23.91 1.09
C GLY A 108 -0.66 -22.51 0.47
N SER A 109 -0.34 -21.47 1.24
CA SER A 109 -0.12 -20.12 0.73
C SER A 109 1.21 -20.02 -0.03
N VAL A 110 2.28 -20.61 0.50
CA VAL A 110 3.58 -20.65 -0.18
C VAL A 110 3.49 -21.43 -1.49
N GLU A 111 2.81 -22.59 -1.49
CA GLU A 111 2.59 -23.35 -2.73
C GLU A 111 1.77 -22.59 -3.76
N LEU A 112 0.74 -21.87 -3.32
CA LEU A 112 -0.05 -21.01 -4.20
C LEU A 112 0.82 -19.91 -4.82
N LEU A 113 1.63 -19.22 -4.03
CA LEU A 113 2.51 -18.15 -4.50
C LEU A 113 3.56 -18.68 -5.48
N ARG A 114 4.16 -19.86 -5.22
CA ARG A 114 5.05 -20.52 -6.20
C ARG A 114 4.34 -20.79 -7.52
N ARG A 115 3.10 -21.27 -7.49
CA ARG A 115 2.30 -21.50 -8.71
C ARG A 115 1.93 -20.20 -9.43
N GLN A 116 1.87 -19.09 -8.72
CA GLN A 116 1.66 -17.76 -9.29
C GLN A 116 2.94 -17.13 -9.83
N GLY A 117 4.09 -17.80 -9.70
CA GLY A 117 5.36 -17.35 -10.27
C GLY A 117 6.29 -16.63 -9.29
N ILE A 118 5.99 -16.63 -7.98
CA ILE A 118 6.91 -16.08 -6.98
C ILE A 118 8.09 -17.03 -6.79
N ASP A 119 9.29 -16.53 -7.08
CA ASP A 119 10.55 -17.17 -6.70
C ASP A 119 11.03 -16.60 -5.36
N PHE A 120 10.92 -17.42 -4.32
CA PHE A 120 11.30 -17.04 -2.96
C PHE A 120 12.82 -16.96 -2.77
N GLU A 121 13.60 -17.73 -3.52
CA GLU A 121 15.06 -17.65 -3.44
C GLU A 121 15.55 -16.38 -4.13
N GLU A 122 14.98 -16.06 -5.30
CA GLU A 122 15.27 -14.79 -5.99
C GLU A 122 14.86 -13.59 -5.12
N ASN A 123 13.69 -13.64 -4.46
CA ASN A 123 13.28 -12.60 -3.53
C ASN A 123 14.29 -12.44 -2.38
N ARG A 124 14.81 -13.53 -1.81
CA ARG A 124 15.80 -13.47 -0.73
C ARG A 124 17.12 -12.83 -1.19
N GLU A 125 17.54 -13.09 -2.42
CA GLU A 125 18.80 -12.58 -2.96
C GLU A 125 18.69 -11.13 -3.49
N LEU A 126 17.64 -10.85 -4.27
CA LEU A 126 17.47 -9.64 -5.06
C LEU A 126 16.33 -8.73 -4.57
N GLY A 127 15.43 -9.24 -3.73
CA GLY A 127 14.29 -8.48 -3.21
C GLY A 127 14.71 -7.24 -2.43
N ILE A 128 13.80 -6.31 -2.22
CA ILE A 128 14.07 -5.09 -1.46
C ILE A 128 13.97 -5.36 0.03
N ASP A 129 14.66 -4.53 0.81
CA ASP A 129 14.58 -4.52 2.26
C ASP A 129 13.35 -3.71 2.70
N SER A 130 12.52 -4.31 3.57
CA SER A 130 11.26 -3.69 4.02
C SER A 130 11.47 -2.39 4.79
N VAL A 131 12.59 -2.26 5.52
CA VAL A 131 12.96 -1.06 6.27
C VAL A 131 13.23 0.09 5.31
N LYS A 132 14.05 -0.14 4.29
CA LYS A 132 14.36 0.86 3.26
C LYS A 132 13.11 1.24 2.45
N PHE A 133 12.24 0.28 2.16
CA PHE A 133 10.97 0.55 1.50
C PHE A 133 10.10 1.50 2.35
N ALA A 134 9.99 1.26 3.66
CA ALA A 134 9.22 2.11 4.57
C ALA A 134 9.78 3.55 4.63
N GLU A 135 11.10 3.71 4.71
CA GLU A 135 11.76 5.03 4.69
C GLU A 135 11.44 5.82 3.41
N LEU A 136 11.53 5.15 2.25
CA LEU A 136 11.20 5.74 0.96
C LEU A 136 9.70 6.05 0.85
N MET A 137 8.83 5.16 1.33
CA MET A 137 7.40 5.42 1.31
C MET A 137 7.03 6.62 2.19
N MET A 138 7.65 6.75 3.37
CA MET A 138 7.43 7.87 4.29
C MET A 138 7.82 9.23 3.67
N SER A 139 8.86 9.24 2.83
CA SER A 139 9.34 10.45 2.15
C SER A 139 8.73 10.68 0.77
N SER A 140 8.01 9.70 0.21
CA SER A 140 7.44 9.75 -1.14
C SER A 140 6.26 10.72 -1.30
N GLY A 141 5.63 11.11 -0.19
CA GLY A 141 4.38 11.87 -0.19
C GLY A 141 3.13 11.04 -0.51
N LEU A 142 3.22 9.70 -0.55
CA LEU A 142 2.07 8.79 -0.68
C LEU A 142 1.31 8.61 0.64
N VAL A 143 2.01 8.70 1.77
CA VAL A 143 1.44 8.67 3.12
C VAL A 143 1.56 10.03 3.78
N LEU A 144 0.76 10.25 4.84
CA LEU A 144 0.70 11.53 5.56
C LEU A 144 0.33 12.71 4.65
N ASN A 145 -0.37 12.45 3.54
CA ASN A 145 -0.71 13.43 2.53
C ASN A 145 -2.20 13.40 2.21
N GLN A 146 -2.89 14.48 2.56
CA GLN A 146 -4.34 14.65 2.35
C GLN A 146 -4.75 14.79 0.87
N SER A 147 -3.77 14.98 -0.02
CA SER A 147 -4.01 15.06 -1.47
C SER A 147 -3.99 13.69 -2.16
N VAL A 148 -3.69 12.62 -1.42
CA VAL A 148 -3.67 11.24 -1.91
C VAL A 148 -4.91 10.52 -1.40
N SER A 149 -5.52 9.71 -2.25
CA SER A 149 -6.69 8.89 -1.90
C SER A 149 -6.33 7.42 -2.03
N TRP A 150 -6.49 6.66 -0.95
CA TRP A 150 -6.22 5.22 -0.97
C TRP A 150 -7.48 4.44 -1.31
N VAL A 151 -7.40 3.61 -2.37
CA VAL A 151 -8.47 2.71 -2.78
C VAL A 151 -8.00 1.29 -2.55
N THR A 152 -8.78 0.50 -1.82
CA THR A 152 -8.34 -0.83 -1.41
C THR A 152 -9.52 -1.80 -1.39
N PHE A 153 -9.24 -3.10 -1.45
CA PHE A 153 -10.26 -4.15 -1.52
C PHE A 153 -9.93 -5.27 -0.53
N HIS A 154 -10.85 -5.56 0.40
CA HIS A 154 -10.61 -6.51 1.50
C HIS A 154 -9.27 -6.27 2.26
N CYS A 155 -9.03 -5.00 2.56
CA CYS A 155 -7.71 -4.44 2.85
C CYS A 155 -7.24 -4.45 4.30
N ALA A 156 -7.95 -5.15 5.19
CA ALA A 156 -7.63 -5.12 6.61
C ALA A 156 -6.18 -5.57 6.82
N TYR A 157 -5.77 -6.67 6.19
CA TYR A 157 -4.40 -7.18 6.24
C TYR A 157 -3.42 -6.23 5.54
N ASP A 158 -3.76 -5.68 4.37
CA ASP A 158 -2.89 -4.74 3.65
C ASP A 158 -2.51 -3.54 4.54
N PHE A 159 -3.49 -2.90 5.17
CA PHE A 159 -3.23 -1.79 6.08
C PHE A 159 -2.48 -2.24 7.34
N GLY A 160 -2.80 -3.43 7.89
CA GLY A 160 -2.03 -4.00 8.99
C GLY A 160 -0.55 -4.12 8.66
N TYR A 161 -0.22 -4.74 7.52
CA TYR A 161 1.17 -4.89 7.10
C TYR A 161 1.84 -3.56 6.79
N LEU A 162 1.14 -2.63 6.13
CA LEU A 162 1.72 -1.31 5.85
C LEU A 162 1.95 -0.50 7.13
N VAL A 163 1.04 -0.56 8.11
CA VAL A 163 1.26 0.08 9.42
C VAL A 163 2.44 -0.57 10.14
N LYS A 164 2.51 -1.91 10.20
CA LYS A 164 3.67 -2.62 10.78
C LYS A 164 4.96 -2.21 10.07
N CYS A 165 4.96 -2.19 8.74
CA CYS A 165 6.09 -1.81 7.91
C CYS A 165 6.51 -0.35 8.14
N LEU A 166 5.57 0.61 8.17
CA LEU A 166 5.87 2.03 8.36
C LEU A 166 6.30 2.39 9.77
N THR A 167 5.81 1.65 10.77
CA THR A 167 6.11 1.93 12.19
C THR A 167 7.27 1.10 12.72
N HIS A 168 7.65 0.02 12.04
CA HIS A 168 8.63 -0.97 12.47
C HIS A 168 8.32 -1.53 13.87
N LYS A 169 7.03 -1.64 14.18
CA LYS A 169 6.51 -2.11 15.47
C LYS A 169 5.43 -3.15 15.23
N VAL A 170 5.23 -3.98 16.25
CA VAL A 170 4.02 -4.81 16.34
C VAL A 170 2.78 -3.92 16.31
N LEU A 171 1.67 -4.47 15.82
CA LEU A 171 0.42 -3.72 15.73
C LEU A 171 -0.11 -3.33 17.12
N PRO A 172 -0.90 -2.26 17.24
CA PRO A 172 -1.47 -1.83 18.52
C PRO A 172 -2.33 -2.89 19.21
N GLU A 173 -2.56 -2.81 20.52
CA GLU A 173 -3.40 -3.81 21.21
C GLU A 173 -4.88 -3.64 20.88
N GLY A 174 -5.33 -2.41 20.62
CA GLY A 174 -6.72 -2.10 20.31
C GLY A 174 -6.98 -1.83 18.82
N LEU A 175 -8.13 -2.29 18.31
CA LEU A 175 -8.58 -1.97 16.95
C LEU A 175 -8.68 -0.45 16.71
N ASN A 176 -9.15 0.31 17.71
CA ASN A 176 -9.27 1.76 17.59
C ASN A 176 -7.92 2.44 17.37
N GLU A 177 -6.86 1.96 18.03
CA GLU A 177 -5.51 2.48 17.86
C GLU A 177 -4.97 2.19 16.46
N LEU A 178 -5.22 1.00 15.91
CA LEU A 178 -4.92 0.72 14.51
C LEU A 178 -5.67 1.69 13.59
N LEU A 179 -6.97 1.89 13.81
CA LEU A 179 -7.79 2.77 12.96
C LEU A 179 -7.30 4.22 13.00
N GLU A 180 -6.84 4.71 14.16
CA GLU A 180 -6.18 6.03 14.25
C GLU A 180 -4.89 6.08 13.45
N LEU A 181 -4.03 5.04 13.53
CA LEU A 181 -2.81 4.98 12.71
C LEU A 181 -3.16 4.98 11.21
N VAL A 182 -4.17 4.21 10.81
CA VAL A 182 -4.62 4.17 9.41
C VAL A 182 -5.13 5.54 8.95
N ARG A 183 -5.88 6.27 9.79
CA ARG A 183 -6.32 7.64 9.50
C ARG A 183 -5.16 8.62 9.36
N VAL A 184 -4.15 8.50 10.22
CA VAL A 184 -2.97 9.35 10.17
C VAL A 184 -2.17 9.10 8.90
N PHE A 185 -1.84 7.84 8.59
CA PHE A 185 -0.99 7.50 7.44
C PHE A 185 -1.70 7.61 6.09
N PHE A 186 -2.95 7.15 5.98
CA PHE A 186 -3.63 6.89 4.71
C PHE A 186 -4.88 7.74 4.53
N TRP A 187 -4.90 8.92 5.16
CA TRP A 187 -5.94 9.96 5.16
C TRP A 187 -7.20 9.67 4.32
N ARG A 188 -8.36 9.75 4.99
CA ARG A 188 -9.68 9.81 4.33
C ARG A 188 -10.26 11.20 4.43
#